data_AF-A0A484NS65-F1
#
_entry.id   AF-A0A484NS65-F1
#
_cell.length_a   1.000
_cell.length_b   1.000
_cell.length_c   1.000
_cell.angle_alpha   90.00
_cell.angle_beta   90.00
_cell.angle_gamma   90.00
#
_symmetry.space_group_name_H-M   'P 1'
#
loop_
_entity.id
_entity.type
_entity.pdbx_description
1 polymer ?
#
loop_
_entity_poly.entity_id
_entity_poly.type
_entity_poly.pdbx_seq_one_letter_code
_entity_poly.pdbx_strand_id
1 'polypeptide(L)' 'MRGRSYSPTPPPRGGYGRRVRSPSPRGRYAGRARDGPTSLLVRNLRRDCRPEDLRRPFGQFGPLKDIYLPRDYYTR' A
#
# COMPACT_ATOMS: atom_id res chain seq x y z
N MET A 1 -62.72 0.97 48.31
CA MET A 1 -62.90 0.90 46.85
C MET A 1 -61.71 1.53 46.15
N ARG A 2 -61.06 0.79 45.24
CA ARG A 2 -60.27 1.19 44.05
C ARG A 2 -59.15 2.26 44.14
N GLY A 3 -57.96 1.85 43.71
CA GLY A 3 -56.93 2.70 43.07
C GLY A 3 -55.53 2.44 43.65
N ARG A 4 -54.44 2.24 42.90
CA ARG A 4 -54.14 2.24 41.46
C ARG A 4 -52.92 1.32 41.30
N SER A 5 -52.99 0.31 40.44
CA SER A 5 -51.86 -0.55 40.09
C SER A 5 -51.03 0.13 39.00
N TYR A 6 -49.84 0.64 39.33
CA TYR A 6 -48.85 1.00 38.33
C TYR A 6 -48.15 -0.29 37.89
N SER A 7 -48.65 -0.89 36.81
CA SER A 7 -47.97 -2.02 36.17
C SER A 7 -46.88 -1.46 35.26
N PRO A 8 -45.59 -1.79 35.46
CA PRO A 8 -44.53 -1.28 34.61
C PRO A 8 -44.72 -1.77 33.17
N THR A 9 -44.67 -0.83 32.24
CA THR A 9 -44.78 -1.06 30.80
C THR A 9 -43.66 -2.02 30.37
N PRO A 10 -43.93 -3.08 29.58
CA PRO A 10 -42.88 -3.96 29.10
C PRO A 10 -41.96 -3.20 28.13
N PRO A 11 -40.64 -3.47 28.14
CA PRO A 11 -39.72 -2.86 27.19
C PRO A 11 -40.07 -3.28 25.75
N PRO A 12 -39.75 -2.45 24.74
CA PRO A 12 -40.05 -2.78 23.36
C PRO A 12 -39.38 -4.09 22.95
N ARG A 13 -40.18 -5.04 22.43
CA ARG A 13 -39.70 -6.28 21.83
C ARG A 13 -39.03 -5.97 20.48
N GLY A 14 -37.75 -5.66 20.51
CA GLY A 14 -36.98 -5.43 19.28
C GLY A 14 -35.53 -5.10 19.58
N GLY A 15 -34.70 -6.13 19.78
CA GLY A 15 -33.34 -5.91 20.27
C GLY A 15 -32.35 -7.03 19.96
N TYR A 16 -32.27 -7.51 18.72
CA TYR A 16 -31.10 -8.27 18.24
C TYR A 16 -30.79 -7.89 16.79
N GLY A 17 -30.24 -6.70 16.60
CA GLY A 17 -29.96 -6.20 15.25
C GLY A 17 -28.84 -5.19 15.25
N ARG A 18 -27.60 -5.69 15.16
CA ARG A 18 -26.40 -4.96 14.70
C ARG A 18 -26.09 -3.67 15.49
N ARG A 19 -25.29 -3.79 16.56
CA ARG A 19 -24.32 -2.72 16.84
C ARG A 19 -23.51 -2.56 15.56
N VAL A 20 -23.74 -1.49 14.81
CA VAL A 20 -22.83 -1.06 13.76
C VAL A 20 -21.52 -0.84 14.48
N ARG A 21 -20.64 -1.84 14.39
CA ARG A 21 -19.27 -1.74 14.87
C ARG A 21 -18.74 -0.54 14.11
N SER A 22 -18.50 0.57 14.81
CA SER A 22 -17.90 1.77 14.23
C SER A 22 -16.80 1.29 13.31
N PRO A 23 -16.77 1.70 12.02
CA PRO A 23 -15.75 1.23 11.10
C PRO A 23 -14.41 1.42 11.80
N SER A 24 -13.82 0.32 12.24
CA SER A 24 -12.49 0.39 12.84
C SER A 24 -11.63 0.99 11.74
N PRO A 25 -10.76 1.98 12.01
CA PRO A 25 -9.90 2.56 10.99
C PRO A 25 -8.81 1.56 10.57
N ARG A 26 -9.23 0.38 10.09
CA ARG A 26 -8.43 -0.60 9.35
C ARG A 26 -8.28 -0.11 7.92
N GLY A 27 -7.64 1.04 7.81
CA GLY A 27 -7.23 1.63 6.54
C GLY A 27 -6.00 2.52 6.68
N ARG A 28 -5.43 2.66 7.89
CA ARG A 28 -4.29 3.56 8.14
C ARG A 28 -2.96 3.15 7.51
N TYR A 29 -2.87 2.03 6.77
CA TYR A 29 -1.62 1.62 6.12
C TYR A 29 -1.77 0.95 4.75
N ALA A 30 -2.97 0.90 4.16
CA ALA A 30 -3.16 0.35 2.81
C ALA A 30 -2.84 1.39 1.72
N GLY A 31 -1.65 1.99 1.80
CA GLY A 31 -1.26 3.06 0.87
C GLY A 31 0.23 3.30 0.75
N ARG A 32 1.07 2.50 1.43
CA ARG A 32 2.52 2.53 1.21
C ARG A 32 3.06 1.18 0.76
N ALA A 33 2.28 0.48 -0.07
CA ALA A 33 2.84 -0.43 -1.06
C ALA A 33 3.15 0.30 -2.37
N ARG A 34 3.31 1.63 -2.34
CA ARG A 34 4.10 2.28 -3.37
C ARG A 34 5.52 1.81 -3.11
N ASP A 35 5.99 0.93 -3.99
CA ASP A 35 7.38 0.53 -4.10
C ASP A 35 8.24 1.73 -3.71
N GLY A 36 8.99 1.59 -2.63
CA GLY A 36 9.96 2.61 -2.25
C GLY A 36 10.88 2.92 -3.44
N PRO A 37 11.66 4.00 -3.38
CA PRO A 37 12.69 4.21 -4.38
C PRO A 37 13.67 3.02 -4.35
N THR A 38 13.50 2.09 -5.30
CA THR A 38 14.41 0.96 -5.52
C THR A 38 15.34 1.35 -6.64
N SER A 39 16.55 1.80 -6.28
CA SER A 39 17.63 2.10 -7.22
C SER A 39 18.85 1.23 -6.93
N LEU A 40 19.56 0.80 -7.98
CA LEU A 40 20.75 -0.03 -7.88
C LEU A 40 21.96 0.75 -8.43
N LEU A 41 23.06 0.73 -7.70
CA LEU A 41 24.36 1.19 -8.18
C LEU A 41 25.17 -0.02 -8.67
N VAL A 42 25.32 -0.14 -9.98
CA VAL A 42 26.13 -1.18 -10.60
C VAL A 42 27.50 -0.60 -10.93
N ARG A 43 28.58 -1.24 -10.44
CA ARG A 43 29.97 -0.83 -10.66
C ARG A 43 30.68 -1.84 -11.56
N ASN A 44 31.89 -1.48 -11.99
CA ASN A 44 32.73 -2.34 -12.82
C ASN A 44 32.10 -2.70 -14.18
N LEU A 45 31.34 -1.78 -14.76
CA LEU A 45 30.85 -1.90 -16.12
C LEU A 45 31.96 -1.56 -17.11
N ARG A 46 31.95 -2.22 -18.27
CA ARG A 46 32.84 -1.86 -19.38
C ARG A 46 32.51 -0.44 -19.88
N ARG A 47 33.50 0.26 -20.44
CA ARG A 47 33.34 1.63 -20.97
C ARG A 47 32.34 1.72 -22.13
N ASP A 48 32.18 0.63 -22.86
CA ASP A 48 31.26 0.50 -24.00
C ASP A 48 29.88 -0.06 -23.61
N CYS A 49 29.60 -0.21 -22.30
CA CYS A 49 28.32 -0.72 -21.81
C CYS A 49 27.15 0.15 -22.27
N ARG A 50 26.11 -0.51 -22.78
CA ARG A 50 24.87 0.11 -23.25
C ARG A 50 23.71 -0.24 -22.33
N PRO A 51 22.63 0.56 -22.32
CA PRO A 51 21.44 0.24 -21.52
C PRO A 51 20.86 -1.15 -21.84
N GLU A 52 20.95 -1.61 -23.09
CA GLU A 52 20.45 -2.92 -23.52
C GLU A 52 21.18 -4.08 -22.83
N ASP A 53 22.47 -3.91 -22.52
CA ASP A 53 23.28 -4.91 -21.83
C ASP A 53 22.82 -5.11 -20.38
N LEU A 54 22.15 -4.12 -19.79
CA LEU A 54 21.58 -4.18 -18.44
C LEU A 54 20.12 -4.63 -18.44
N ARG A 55 19.34 -4.28 -19.49
CA ARG A 55 17.92 -4.64 -19.57
C ARG A 55 17.68 -6.13 -19.47
N ARG A 56 18.47 -6.94 -20.19
CA ARG A 56 18.29 -8.40 -20.23
C ARG A 56 18.58 -9.07 -18.87
N PRO A 57 19.76 -8.89 -18.24
CA PRO A 57 20.07 -9.55 -16.98
C PRO A 57 19.27 -9.02 -15.79
N PHE A 58 18.88 -7.73 -15.77
CA PHE A 58 18.10 -7.18 -14.66
C PHE A 58 16.59 -7.33 -14.85
N GLY A 59 16.11 -7.42 -16.10
CA GLY A 59 14.68 -7.58 -16.43
C GLY A 59 14.07 -8.89 -15.93
N GLN A 60 14.89 -9.92 -15.67
CA GLN A 60 14.42 -11.18 -15.06
C GLN A 60 13.92 -10.99 -13.62
N PHE A 61 14.37 -9.95 -12.93
CA PHE A 61 13.96 -9.65 -11.55
C PHE A 61 12.75 -8.71 -11.48
N GLY A 62 12.28 -8.22 -12.64
CA GLY A 62 11.12 -7.34 -12.73
C GLY A 62 11.30 -6.20 -13.73
N PRO A 63 10.27 -5.35 -13.89
CA PRO A 63 10.32 -4.22 -14.79
C PRO A 63 11.36 -3.18 -14.33
N LEU A 64 12.22 -2.76 -15.24
CA LEU A 64 13.14 -1.66 -15.02
C LEU A 64 12.45 -0.33 -15.35
N LYS A 65 12.50 0.62 -14.41
CA LYS A 65 11.95 1.98 -14.60
C LYS A 65 12.82 2.79 -15.55
N ASP A 66 14.10 2.92 -15.22
CA ASP A 66 15.07 3.72 -15.94
C ASP A 66 16.49 3.17 -15.74
N ILE A 67 17.39 3.57 -16.64
CA ILE A 67 18.82 3.23 -16.57
C ILE A 67 19.60 4.52 -16.82
N TYR A 68 20.45 4.89 -15.87
CA TYR A 68 21.36 6.02 -15.99
C TYR A 68 22.79 5.52 -16.12
N LEU A 69 23.42 5.81 -17.25
CA LEU A 69 24.84 5.55 -17.49
C LEU A 69 25.57 6.90 -17.54
N PRO A 70 26.37 7.24 -16.52
CA PRO A 70 27.18 8.43 -16.55
C PRO A 70 28.15 8.37 -17.73
N ARG A 71 28.14 9.40 -18.56
CA ARG A 71 29.15 9.60 -19.60
C ARG A 71 30.14 10.63 -19.11
N ASP A 72 31.40 10.46 -19.52
CA ASP A 72 32.38 11.50 -19.34
C ASP A 72 31.95 12.71 -20.18
N TYR A 73 31.78 13.84 -19.49
CA TYR A 73 31.33 15.09 -20.10
C TYR A 73 32.39 15.68 -21.04
N TYR A 74 33.67 15.38 -20.80
CA TYR A 74 34.79 16.03 -21.48
C TYR A 74 35.30 15.23 -22.68
N THR A 75 34.97 13.94 -22.78
CA THR A 75 35.33 13.11 -23.93
C THR A 75 34.06 12.77 -24.72
N ARG A 76 33.91 13.38 -25.91
CA ARG A 76 32.87 13.05 -26.89
C ARG A 76 33.24 11.82 -27.71
#